data_AF-A0A972QEE8-F1
#
_entry.id   AF-A0A972QEE8-F1
#
_cell.length_a   1.000
_cell.length_b   1.000
_cell.length_c   1.000
_cell.angle_alpha   90.00
_cell.angle_beta   90.00
_cell.angle_gamma   90.00
#
_symmetry.space_group_name_H-M   'P 1'
#
loop_
_entity.id
_entity.type
_entity.pdbx_description
1 polymer ?
#
loop_
_entity_poly.entity_id
_entity_poly.type
_entity_poly.pdbx_seq_one_letter_code
_entity_poly.pdbx_strand_id
1 'polypeptide(L)'
;MLEVYQKKIIELLYKQEVLLAKLYKIFADQFPDYKDFWKELVKDELQHAKWIKKFYHAEKKDLVGFSEGKIKTSTMEIFIGHVEKVIQQAKNGEINVKMATAYTLDFERSLIEKNVFTHFEILDKRVKGIMTKLDSETRKHIKKAEDLIDMIAN
;
A
#
# COMPACT_ATOMS: atom_id res chain seq x y z
N MET A 1 1.57 20.62 15.75
CA MET A 1 0.44 20.46 14.80
C MET A 1 0.99 20.13 13.42
N LEU A 2 0.46 19.10 12.74
CA LEU A 2 0.88 18.79 11.37
C LEU A 2 0.40 19.87 10.38
N GLU A 3 1.25 20.21 9.42
CA GLU A 3 0.89 21.10 8.32
C GLU A 3 -0.16 20.45 7.40
N VAL A 4 -0.90 21.26 6.66
CA VAL A 4 -1.96 20.81 5.72
C VAL A 4 -1.42 19.75 4.76
N TYR A 5 -0.20 19.93 4.29
CA TYR A 5 0.46 19.01 3.37
C TYR A 5 0.77 17.64 3.99
N GLN A 6 1.23 17.61 5.24
CA GLN A 6 1.52 16.38 5.96
C GLN A 6 0.23 15.58 6.23
N LYS A 7 -0.87 16.25 6.55
CA LYS A 7 -2.20 15.62 6.68
C LYS A 7 -2.63 14.98 5.37
N LYS A 8 -2.45 15.71 4.25
CA LYS A 8 -2.73 15.21 2.90
C LYS A 8 -1.90 13.97 2.57
N ILE A 9 -0.62 13.91 2.91
CA ILE A 9 0.20 12.70 2.71
C ILE A 9 -0.39 11.51 3.48
N ILE A 10 -0.72 11.67 4.76
CA ILE A 10 -1.30 10.58 5.57
C ILE A 10 -2.64 10.11 5.00
N GLU A 11 -3.48 11.03 4.51
CA GLU A 11 -4.74 10.68 3.84
C GLU A 11 -4.53 9.90 2.55
N LEU A 12 -3.57 10.31 1.74
CA LEU A 12 -3.22 9.61 0.50
C LEU A 12 -2.66 8.23 0.79
N LEU A 13 -1.81 8.07 1.80
CA LEU A 13 -1.32 6.75 2.24
C LEU A 13 -2.45 5.86 2.72
N TYR A 14 -3.34 6.38 3.56
CA TYR A 14 -4.50 5.62 4.01
C TYR A 14 -5.39 5.20 2.84
N LYS A 15 -5.67 6.12 1.90
CA LYS A 15 -6.49 5.83 0.71
C LYS A 15 -5.84 4.74 -0.15
N GLN A 16 -4.52 4.79 -0.29
CA GLN A 16 -3.76 3.82 -1.05
C GLN A 16 -3.93 2.40 -0.51
N GLU A 17 -3.67 2.15 0.77
CA GLU A 17 -3.76 0.78 1.33
C GLU A 17 -5.20 0.23 1.24
N VAL A 18 -6.20 1.10 1.45
CA VAL A 18 -7.61 0.72 1.31
C VAL A 18 -7.95 0.33 -0.13
N LEU A 19 -7.39 1.03 -1.13
CA LEU A 19 -7.60 0.69 -2.53
C LEU A 19 -6.87 -0.58 -2.93
N LEU A 20 -5.65 -0.82 -2.45
CA LEU A 20 -4.92 -2.07 -2.68
C LEU A 20 -5.69 -3.25 -2.07
N ALA A 21 -6.15 -3.14 -0.81
CA ALA A 21 -7.01 -4.14 -0.20
C ALA A 21 -8.28 -4.42 -1.03
N LYS A 22 -8.90 -3.38 -1.59
CA LYS A 22 -10.07 -3.54 -2.47
C LYS A 22 -9.72 -4.26 -3.77
N LEU A 23 -8.59 -3.92 -4.39
CA LEU A 23 -8.14 -4.57 -5.61
C LEU A 23 -7.82 -6.04 -5.37
N TYR A 24 -7.04 -6.36 -4.33
CA TYR A 24 -6.69 -7.73 -3.99
C TYR A 24 -7.92 -8.54 -3.60
N LYS A 25 -8.92 -7.92 -2.98
CA LYS A 25 -10.20 -8.60 -2.73
C LYS A 25 -10.90 -9.00 -4.02
N ILE A 26 -10.90 -8.13 -5.04
CA ILE A 26 -11.45 -8.46 -6.37
C ILE A 26 -10.67 -9.62 -7.00
N PHE A 27 -9.34 -9.58 -6.96
CA PHE A 27 -8.52 -10.68 -7.48
C PHE A 27 -8.75 -12.00 -6.74
N ALA A 28 -8.91 -11.98 -5.41
CA ALA A 28 -9.23 -13.16 -4.61
C ALA A 28 -10.56 -13.81 -5.02
N ASP A 29 -11.53 -12.99 -5.43
CA ASP A 29 -12.85 -13.45 -5.85
C ASP A 29 -12.85 -13.93 -7.31
N GLN A 30 -11.99 -13.35 -8.16
CA GLN A 30 -11.85 -13.70 -9.58
C GLN A 30 -10.96 -14.92 -9.86
N PHE A 31 -9.96 -15.17 -9.01
CA PHE A 31 -9.00 -16.27 -9.19
C PHE A 31 -9.03 -17.23 -7.99
N PRO A 32 -10.04 -18.13 -7.90
CA PRO A 32 -10.22 -19.04 -6.77
C PRO A 32 -9.01 -19.91 -6.46
N ASP A 33 -8.28 -20.35 -7.48
CA ASP A 33 -7.13 -21.26 -7.36
C ASP A 33 -5.96 -20.64 -6.58
N TYR A 34 -5.87 -19.31 -6.57
CA TYR A 34 -4.83 -18.53 -5.88
C TYR A 34 -5.42 -17.58 -4.82
N LYS A 35 -6.65 -17.84 -4.40
CA LYS A 35 -7.44 -16.96 -3.53
C LYS A 35 -6.77 -16.63 -2.20
N ASP A 36 -6.07 -17.61 -1.62
CA ASP A 36 -5.47 -17.45 -0.30
C ASP A 36 -4.32 -16.44 -0.31
N PHE A 37 -3.54 -16.41 -1.39
CA PHE A 37 -2.53 -15.37 -1.60
C PHE A 37 -3.14 -13.97 -1.53
N TRP A 38 -4.19 -13.72 -2.30
CA TRP A 38 -4.84 -12.41 -2.31
C TRP A 38 -5.53 -12.07 -1.01
N LYS A 39 -6.18 -13.04 -0.35
CA LYS A 39 -6.81 -12.83 0.96
C LYS A 39 -5.81 -12.41 2.04
N GLU A 40 -4.62 -12.98 2.02
CA GLU A 40 -3.56 -12.57 2.94
C GLU A 40 -3.18 -11.11 2.72
N LEU A 41 -2.95 -10.70 1.47
CA LEU A 41 -2.65 -9.28 1.17
C LEU A 41 -3.79 -8.36 1.59
N VAL A 42 -5.05 -8.73 1.36
CA VAL A 42 -6.21 -7.94 1.84
C VAL A 42 -6.14 -7.70 3.35
N LYS A 43 -5.82 -8.74 4.12
CA LYS A 43 -5.73 -8.64 5.58
C LYS A 43 -4.61 -7.70 6.00
N ASP A 44 -3.45 -7.83 5.36
CA ASP A 44 -2.26 -7.03 5.64
C ASP A 44 -2.51 -5.56 5.27
N GLU A 45 -3.06 -5.27 4.09
CA GLU A 45 -3.34 -3.90 3.65
C GLU A 45 -4.39 -3.19 4.51
N LEU A 46 -5.43 -3.91 4.97
CA LEU A 46 -6.38 -3.35 5.94
C LEU A 46 -5.71 -3.09 7.29
N GLN A 47 -4.69 -3.86 7.66
CA GLN A 47 -3.92 -3.65 8.87
C GLN A 47 -2.95 -2.46 8.74
N HIS A 48 -2.34 -2.29 7.56
CA HIS A 48 -1.54 -1.11 7.20
C HIS A 48 -2.38 0.16 7.29
N ALA A 49 -3.57 0.17 6.67
CA ALA A 49 -4.51 1.29 6.73
C ALA A 49 -4.87 1.67 8.17
N LYS A 50 -5.09 0.68 9.06
CA LYS A 50 -5.34 0.92 10.49
C LYS A 50 -4.16 1.57 11.18
N TRP A 51 -2.92 1.19 10.84
CA TRP A 51 -1.73 1.82 11.41
C TRP A 51 -1.56 3.25 10.93
N ILE A 52 -1.73 3.51 9.64
CA ILE A 52 -1.64 4.86 9.08
C ILE A 52 -2.71 5.77 9.70
N LYS A 53 -3.93 5.26 9.89
CA LYS A 53 -5.02 6.00 10.56
C LYS A 53 -4.68 6.36 12.02
N LYS A 54 -3.85 5.58 12.70
CA LYS A 54 -3.37 5.91 14.06
C LYS A 54 -2.41 7.10 14.05
N PHE A 55 -1.69 7.38 12.96
CA PHE A 55 -0.86 8.59 12.85
C PHE A 55 -1.71 9.86 12.90
N TYR A 56 -2.89 9.85 12.28
CA TYR A 56 -3.87 10.94 12.38
C TYR A 56 -4.29 11.24 13.83
N HIS A 57 -4.28 10.23 14.70
CA HIS A 57 -4.64 10.38 16.11
C HIS A 57 -3.41 10.71 17.00
N ALA A 58 -2.21 10.30 16.59
CA ALA A 58 -0.96 10.64 17.26
C ALA A 58 -0.57 12.12 17.07
N GLU A 59 -1.03 12.75 15.98
CA GLU A 59 -0.93 14.19 15.71
C GLU A 59 -1.52 15.05 16.83
N LYS A 60 -2.69 14.68 17.37
CA LYS A 60 -3.32 15.39 18.49
C LYS A 60 -2.47 15.44 19.76
N LYS A 61 -1.37 14.69 19.81
CA LYS A 61 -0.43 14.59 20.94
C LYS A 61 0.98 15.12 20.61
N ASP A 62 1.17 15.75 19.44
CA ASP A 62 2.47 16.23 18.92
C ASP A 62 3.59 15.17 18.91
N LEU A 63 3.24 13.91 18.65
CA LEU A 63 4.18 12.77 18.67
C LEU A 63 4.87 12.50 17.32
N VAL A 64 4.51 13.26 16.28
CA VAL A 64 4.98 13.06 14.90
C VAL A 64 5.31 14.42 14.29
N GLY A 65 6.55 14.57 13.82
CA GLY A 65 6.93 15.58 12.84
C GLY A 65 7.07 14.92 11.46
N PHE A 66 6.93 15.69 10.39
CA PHE A 66 7.13 15.20 9.04
C PHE A 66 8.16 16.09 8.34
N SER A 67 9.28 15.51 7.93
CA SER A 67 10.21 16.19 7.04
C SER A 67 9.84 15.76 5.65
N GLU A 68 9.07 16.62 5.00
CA GLU A 68 8.35 16.30 3.75
C GLU A 68 9.28 15.77 2.65
N GLY A 69 10.58 16.08 2.75
CA GLY A 69 11.61 15.57 1.87
C GLY A 69 11.22 15.83 0.42
N LYS A 70 11.21 14.78 -0.41
CA LYS A 70 10.79 14.84 -1.82
C LYS A 70 9.44 14.16 -2.09
N ILE A 71 8.65 13.80 -1.05
CA ILE A 71 7.35 13.15 -1.28
C ILE A 71 6.43 14.18 -1.92
N LYS A 72 6.07 13.95 -3.18
CA LYS A 72 5.12 14.78 -3.92
C LYS A 72 3.74 14.13 -3.85
N THR A 73 2.76 14.82 -3.28
CA THR A 73 1.35 14.37 -3.25
C THR A 73 0.83 14.03 -4.65
N SER A 74 1.27 14.76 -5.69
CA SER A 74 0.93 14.47 -7.08
C SER A 74 1.38 13.08 -7.53
N THR A 75 2.57 12.62 -7.13
CA THR A 75 3.07 11.27 -7.44
C THR A 75 2.25 10.18 -6.75
N MET A 76 1.70 10.47 -5.57
CA MET A 76 0.79 9.56 -4.86
C MET A 76 -0.59 9.54 -5.51
N GLU A 77 -1.09 10.70 -5.94
CA GLU A 77 -2.38 10.81 -6.64
C GLU A 77 -2.35 10.08 -7.98
N ILE A 78 -1.26 10.19 -8.75
CA ILE A 78 -1.06 9.40 -9.98
C ILE A 78 -1.11 7.90 -9.70
N PHE A 79 -0.44 7.45 -8.65
CA PHE A 79 -0.45 6.03 -8.26
C PHE A 79 -1.84 5.56 -7.87
N ILE A 80 -2.55 6.33 -7.03
CA ILE A 80 -3.94 6.06 -6.65
C ILE A 80 -4.82 5.98 -7.90
N GLY A 81 -4.67 6.90 -8.86
CA GLY A 81 -5.40 6.85 -10.13
C GLY A 81 -5.09 5.60 -10.95
N HIS A 82 -3.83 5.12 -10.93
CA HIS A 82 -3.46 3.86 -11.57
C HIS A 82 -4.14 2.66 -10.91
N VAL A 83 -4.14 2.58 -9.57
CA VAL A 83 -4.84 1.51 -8.83
C VAL A 83 -6.35 1.55 -9.11
N GLU A 84 -6.97 2.73 -9.10
CA GLU A 84 -8.40 2.91 -9.42
C GLU A 84 -8.72 2.43 -10.84
N LYS A 85 -7.86 2.71 -11.83
CA LYS A 85 -8.00 2.21 -13.19
C LYS A 85 -7.93 0.68 -13.24
N VAL A 86 -6.95 0.06 -12.60
CA VAL A 86 -6.80 -1.41 -12.58
C VAL A 86 -7.99 -2.07 -11.89
N ILE A 87 -8.56 -1.45 -10.84
CA ILE A 87 -9.82 -1.92 -10.23
C ILE A 87 -10.97 -1.96 -11.25
N GLN A 88 -11.09 -0.96 -12.12
CA GLN A 88 -12.15 -0.97 -13.15
C GLN A 88 -11.89 -2.06 -14.19
N GLN A 89 -10.66 -2.21 -14.66
CA GLN A 89 -10.28 -3.27 -15.60
C GLN A 89 -10.57 -4.66 -15.02
N ALA A 90 -10.23 -4.88 -13.74
CA ALA A 90 -10.56 -6.11 -13.03
C ALA A 90 -12.07 -6.36 -13.07
N LYS A 91 -12.88 -5.39 -12.65
CA LYS A 91 -14.35 -5.51 -12.63
C LYS A 91 -14.97 -5.79 -14.00
N ASN A 92 -14.36 -5.28 -15.06
CA ASN A 92 -14.81 -5.50 -16.43
C ASN A 92 -14.39 -6.89 -16.99
N GLY A 93 -13.62 -7.68 -16.23
CA GLY A 93 -13.12 -8.98 -16.68
C GLY A 93 -11.94 -8.88 -17.64
N GLU A 94 -11.27 -7.72 -17.69
CA GLU A 94 -10.14 -7.46 -18.61
C GLU A 94 -8.80 -7.97 -18.06
N ILE A 95 -8.78 -8.51 -16.85
CA ILE A 95 -7.56 -8.96 -16.15
C ILE A 95 -7.57 -10.47 -16.02
N ASN A 96 -6.49 -11.11 -16.48
CA ASN A 96 -6.19 -12.50 -16.17
C ASN A 96 -5.23 -12.62 -14.98
N VAL A 97 -5.02 -13.84 -14.48
CA VAL A 97 -4.20 -14.08 -13.27
C VAL A 97 -2.75 -13.61 -13.42
N LYS A 98 -2.16 -13.73 -14.62
CA LYS A 98 -0.79 -13.27 -14.90
C LYS A 98 -0.71 -11.74 -14.77
N MET A 99 -1.68 -11.04 -15.36
CA MET A 99 -1.78 -9.57 -15.24
C MET A 99 -2.05 -9.14 -13.80
N ALA A 100 -2.95 -9.81 -13.08
CA ALA A 100 -3.25 -9.50 -11.68
C ALA A 100 -2.01 -9.60 -10.77
N THR A 101 -1.21 -10.65 -10.99
CA THR A 101 0.02 -10.88 -10.23
C THR A 101 1.10 -9.85 -10.61
N ALA A 102 1.24 -9.52 -11.90
CA ALA A 102 2.15 -8.48 -12.36
C ALA A 102 1.78 -7.09 -11.81
N TYR A 103 0.51 -6.72 -11.81
CA TYR A 103 0.04 -5.45 -11.22
C TYR A 103 0.34 -5.37 -9.74
N THR A 104 0.16 -6.47 -9.01
CA THR A 104 0.50 -6.52 -7.59
C THR A 104 1.97 -6.26 -7.37
N LEU A 105 2.85 -6.96 -8.10
CA LEU A 105 4.29 -6.76 -7.97
C LEU A 105 4.70 -5.31 -8.28
N ASP A 106 4.14 -4.73 -9.34
CA ASP A 106 4.40 -3.33 -9.74
C ASP A 106 3.97 -2.33 -8.65
N PHE A 107 2.78 -2.54 -8.08
CA PHE A 107 2.26 -1.69 -7.02
C PHE A 107 3.12 -1.76 -5.76
N GLU A 108 3.46 -2.96 -5.28
CA GLU A 108 4.25 -3.12 -4.05
C GLU A 108 5.67 -2.56 -4.21
N ARG A 109 6.32 -2.75 -5.37
CA ARG A 109 7.64 -2.17 -5.66
C ARG A 109 7.60 -0.64 -5.68
N SER A 110 6.57 -0.07 -6.30
CA SER A 110 6.39 1.38 -6.37
C SER A 110 6.29 2.05 -4.99
N LEU A 111 5.80 1.35 -3.96
CA LEU A 111 5.75 1.87 -2.58
C LEU A 111 7.13 2.00 -1.95
N ILE A 112 7.99 0.99 -2.18
CA ILE A 112 9.37 0.97 -1.68
C ILE A 112 10.21 2.03 -2.40
N GLU A 113 10.13 2.11 -3.73
CA GLU A 113 10.94 3.04 -4.53
C GLU A 113 10.68 4.51 -4.18
N LYS A 114 9.44 4.82 -3.79
CA LYS A 114 9.08 6.17 -3.34
C LYS A 114 9.63 6.51 -1.95
N ASN A 115 10.30 5.57 -1.28
CA ASN A 115 10.91 5.74 0.04
C ASN A 115 9.91 6.34 1.04
N VAL A 116 8.62 6.10 0.86
CA VAL A 116 7.53 6.79 1.56
C VAL A 116 7.77 6.80 3.07
N PHE A 117 8.28 5.68 3.57
CA PHE A 117 8.42 5.42 4.99
C PHE A 117 9.70 5.97 5.63
N THR A 118 10.69 6.39 4.85
CA THR A 118 11.98 6.89 5.36
C THR A 118 12.00 8.40 5.57
N HIS A 119 11.01 9.13 5.06
CA HIS A 119 10.93 10.60 5.14
C HIS A 119 10.23 11.13 6.40
N PHE A 120 9.69 10.24 7.23
CA PHE A 120 9.07 10.69 8.47
C PHE A 120 10.17 11.11 9.46
N GLU A 121 10.11 12.34 9.97
CA GLU A 121 10.95 12.78 11.09
C GLU A 121 10.31 12.28 12.38
N ILE A 122 10.62 11.03 12.71
CA ILE A 122 9.92 10.32 13.75
C ILE A 122 10.49 10.65 15.12
N LEU A 123 9.78 11.51 15.85
CA LEU A 123 10.10 11.87 17.24
C LEU A 123 9.71 10.75 18.23
N ASP A 124 8.68 9.95 17.91
CA ASP A 124 8.15 8.88 18.77
C ASP A 124 8.55 7.47 18.30
N LYS A 125 9.20 6.68 19.18
CA LYS A 125 9.66 5.32 18.87
C LYS A 125 8.55 4.36 18.41
N ARG A 126 7.30 4.55 18.83
CA ARG A 126 6.17 3.69 18.42
C ARG A 126 5.82 3.93 16.96
N VAL A 127 5.84 5.19 16.53
CA VAL A 127 5.62 5.57 15.14
C VAL A 127 6.73 4.97 14.28
N LYS A 128 7.98 4.98 14.76
CA LYS A 128 9.12 4.37 14.06
C LYS A 128 8.94 2.87 13.87
N GLY A 129 8.50 2.17 14.92
CA GLY A 129 8.20 0.75 14.86
C GLY A 129 7.11 0.41 13.83
N ILE A 130 6.08 1.26 13.70
CA ILE A 130 5.03 1.08 12.68
C ILE A 130 5.61 1.25 11.27
N MET A 131 6.42 2.28 11.03
CA MET A 131 7.01 2.54 9.70
C MET A 131 7.96 1.42 9.26
N THR A 132 8.81 0.93 10.18
CA THR A 132 9.66 -0.23 9.92
C THR A 132 8.84 -1.48 9.63
N LYS A 133 7.69 -1.65 10.29
CA LYS A 133 6.83 -2.79 10.07
C LYS A 133 6.14 -2.73 8.69
N LEU A 134 5.64 -1.56 8.29
CA LEU A 134 5.09 -1.31 6.96
C LEU A 134 6.10 -1.68 5.87
N ASP A 135 7.32 -1.15 5.91
CA ASP A 135 8.38 -1.48 4.94
C ASP A 135 8.68 -2.99 4.89
N SER A 136 8.76 -3.64 6.06
CA SER A 136 9.00 -5.08 6.11
C SER A 136 7.86 -5.91 5.52
N GLU A 137 6.60 -5.53 5.74
CA GLU A 137 5.44 -6.26 5.22
C GLU A 137 5.28 -6.06 3.72
N THR A 138 5.43 -4.84 3.20
CA THR A 138 5.48 -4.55 1.75
C THR A 138 6.57 -5.37 1.04
N ARG A 139 7.78 -5.50 1.61
CA ARG A 139 8.83 -6.37 1.05
C ARG A 139 8.45 -7.85 1.00
N LYS A 140 7.69 -8.32 1.99
CA LYS A 140 7.17 -9.69 1.98
C LYS A 140 6.12 -9.86 0.89
N HIS A 141 5.28 -8.86 0.66
CA HIS A 141 4.29 -8.88 -0.43
C HIS A 141 4.95 -8.97 -1.80
N ILE A 142 6.02 -8.19 -2.04
CA ILE A 142 6.86 -8.31 -3.25
C ILE A 142 7.33 -9.75 -3.43
N LYS A 143 7.93 -10.35 -2.39
CA LYS A 143 8.46 -11.71 -2.49
C LYS A 143 7.37 -12.73 -2.78
N LYS A 144 6.21 -12.65 -2.12
CA LYS A 144 5.07 -13.54 -2.39
C LYS A 144 4.53 -13.38 -3.82
N ALA A 145 4.51 -12.15 -4.34
CA ALA A 145 4.09 -11.90 -5.71
C ALA A 145 5.08 -12.49 -6.73
N GLU A 146 6.38 -12.37 -6.48
CA GLU A 146 7.43 -13.04 -7.28
C GLU A 146 7.27 -14.57 -7.26
N ASP A 147 7.08 -15.15 -6.07
CA ASP A 147 6.87 -16.60 -5.94
C ASP A 147 5.63 -17.08 -6.71
N LEU A 148 4.54 -16.31 -6.67
CA LEU A 148 3.34 -16.64 -7.43
C LEU A 148 3.56 -16.51 -8.95
N ILE A 149 4.33 -15.52 -9.41
CA ILE A 149 4.70 -15.40 -10.84
C ILE A 149 5.42 -16.67 -11.29
N ASP A 150 6.40 -17.13 -10.51
CA ASP A 150 7.15 -18.35 -10.81
C ASP A 150 6.23 -19.58 -10.83
N MET A 151 5.27 -19.68 -9.91
CA MET A 151 4.29 -20.76 -9.90
C MET A 151 3.35 -20.75 -11.12
N ILE A 152 2.94 -19.58 -11.62
CA ILE A 152 2.03 -19.45 -12.77
C ILE A 152 2.78 -19.62 -14.11
N ALA A 153 4.10 -19.44 -14.11
CA ALA A 153 4.94 -19.58 -15.30
C ALA A 153 5.28 -21.04 -15.64
N ASN A 154 5.24 -21.93 -14.64
CA ASN A 154 5.44 -23.38 -14.77
C ASN A 154 4.14 -24.13 -15.08
#